data_AF-A0A2A5B8R1-F1
#
_entry.id   AF-A0A2A5B8R1-F1
#
_cell.length_a   1.000
_cell.length_b   1.000
_cell.length_c   1.000
_cell.angle_alpha   90.00
_cell.angle_beta   90.00
_cell.angle_gamma   90.00
#
_symmetry.space_group_name_H-M   'P 1'
#
loop_
_entity.id
_entity.type
_entity.pdbx_description
1 polymer ?
#
loop_
_entity_poly.entity_id
_entity_poly.type
_entity_poly.pdbx_seq_one_letter_code
_entity_poly.pdbx_strand_id
1 'polypeptide(L)'
;MSSEAGQQHPLGVYYKVWALLFVLSACSYMVDFFEVQGAMRWTLVLLFMVLKAGFIVAIFMHVVWERMALVLTILGPPVALLLLIGLMTIEGNYVAGTRYQYMGHDRDAVALGPDDLHGEEHGEAVEH
;
A
#
# COMPACT_ATOMS: atom_id res chain seq x y z
N MET A 1 26.42 -31.70 37.58
CA MET A 1 26.74 -31.55 36.15
C MET A 1 25.90 -32.55 35.38
N SER A 2 24.79 -32.11 34.81
CA SER A 2 24.07 -32.86 33.77
C SER A 2 23.36 -31.84 32.91
N SER A 3 23.76 -31.77 31.65
CA SER A 3 23.28 -30.84 30.64
C SER A 3 22.20 -31.56 29.85
N GLU A 4 20.92 -31.28 30.11
CA GLU A 4 19.85 -31.71 29.20
C GLU A 4 18.57 -30.90 29.40
N ALA A 5 17.97 -30.55 28.25
CA ALA A 5 16.58 -30.15 28.02
C ALA A 5 16.10 -28.76 28.51
N GLY A 6 15.94 -27.84 27.54
CA GLY A 6 15.20 -26.59 27.79
C GLY A 6 15.22 -25.54 26.68
N GLN A 7 15.14 -25.93 25.41
CA GLN A 7 14.34 -25.25 24.37
C GLN A 7 14.24 -23.70 24.40
N GLN A 8 15.37 -22.98 24.49
CA GLN A 8 15.44 -21.51 24.59
C GLN A 8 16.32 -20.91 23.47
N HIS A 9 16.09 -21.29 22.21
CA HIS A 9 16.86 -20.73 21.08
C HIS A 9 16.10 -19.91 20.01
N PRO A 10 14.93 -19.27 20.28
CA PRO A 10 14.38 -18.33 19.29
C PRO A 10 15.19 -17.03 19.19
N LEU A 11 15.75 -16.51 20.29
CA LEU A 11 16.48 -15.21 20.28
C LEU A 11 17.81 -15.25 19.51
N GLY A 12 18.57 -16.35 19.61
CA GLY A 12 19.87 -16.47 18.96
C GLY A 12 19.80 -16.48 17.43
N VAL A 13 18.69 -16.94 16.85
CA VAL A 13 18.47 -16.93 15.40
C VAL A 13 18.24 -15.51 14.90
N TYR A 14 17.41 -14.72 15.60
CA TYR A 14 17.17 -13.32 15.24
C TYR A 14 18.44 -12.48 15.25
N TYR A 15 19.31 -12.63 16.25
CA TYR A 15 20.58 -11.88 16.29
C TYR A 15 21.54 -12.27 15.16
N LYS A 16 21.62 -13.55 14.80
CA LYS A 16 22.42 -14.01 13.66
C LYS A 16 21.91 -13.43 12.35
N VAL A 17 20.59 -13.43 12.16
CA VAL A 17 19.95 -12.89 10.96
C VAL A 17 20.07 -11.39 10.89
N TRP A 18 19.93 -10.70 12.02
CA TRP A 18 20.14 -9.26 12.13
C TRP A 18 21.56 -8.88 11.70
N ALA A 19 22.57 -9.59 12.20
CA ALA A 19 23.96 -9.39 11.78
C ALA A 19 24.15 -9.69 10.28
N LEU A 20 23.51 -10.74 9.75
CA LEU A 20 23.59 -11.10 8.34
C LEU A 20 22.92 -10.06 7.43
N LEU A 21 21.76 -9.51 7.81
CA LEU A 21 21.09 -8.40 7.11
C LEU A 21 21.92 -7.12 7.15
N PHE A 22 22.62 -6.86 8.25
CA PHE A 22 23.54 -5.73 8.38
C PHE A 22 24.72 -5.88 7.41
N VAL A 23 25.39 -7.03 7.40
CA VAL A 23 26.49 -7.32 6.48
C VAL A 23 26.02 -7.25 5.03
N LEU A 24 24.87 -7.83 4.71
CA LEU A 24 24.31 -7.80 3.36
C LEU A 24 23.98 -6.37 2.91
N SER A 25 23.47 -5.52 3.80
CA SER A 25 23.21 -4.11 3.51
C SER A 25 24.52 -3.34 3.29
N ALA A 26 25.56 -3.62 4.07
CA ALA A 26 26.89 -3.04 3.87
C ALA A 26 27.53 -3.49 2.55
N CYS A 27 27.38 -4.77 2.17
CA CYS A 27 27.84 -5.29 0.88
C CYS A 27 27.10 -4.65 -0.30
N SER A 28 25.79 -4.43 -0.19
CA SER A 28 25.01 -3.71 -1.20
C SER A 28 25.52 -2.29 -1.39
N TYR A 29 25.79 -1.57 -0.30
CA TYR A 29 26.32 -0.20 -0.36
C TYR A 29 27.75 -0.16 -0.94
N MET A 30 28.59 -1.12 -0.58
CA MET A 30 29.94 -1.23 -1.10
C MET A 30 29.97 -1.47 -2.62
N VAL A 31 28.97 -2.17 -3.15
CA VAL A 31 28.83 -2.39 -4.59
C VAL A 31 28.41 -1.12 -5.33
N ASP A 32 27.56 -0.29 -4.72
CA ASP A 32 27.30 1.06 -5.23
C ASP A 32 28.55 1.95 -5.16
N PHE A 33 29.40 1.78 -4.16
CA PHE A 33 30.65 2.54 -4.00
C PHE A 33 31.72 2.18 -5.04
N PHE A 34 31.78 0.93 -5.51
CA PHE A 34 32.75 0.52 -6.53
C PHE A 34 32.43 1.01 -7.95
N GLU A 35 31.37 1.80 -8.13
CA GLU A 35 30.97 2.44 -9.40
C GLU A 35 31.06 1.52 -10.63
N VAL A 36 30.73 0.24 -10.45
CA VAL A 36 30.75 -0.76 -11.52
C VAL A 36 29.86 -0.23 -12.65
N GLN A 37 30.27 -0.24 -13.91
CA GLN A 37 29.45 0.30 -15.01
C GLN A 37 28.80 -0.84 -15.81
N GLY A 38 27.61 -0.57 -16.38
CA GLY A 38 26.91 -1.50 -17.27
C GLY A 38 26.05 -2.57 -16.58
N ALA A 39 25.90 -3.73 -17.22
CA ALA A 39 25.02 -4.82 -16.80
C ALA A 39 25.37 -5.41 -15.42
N MET A 40 26.62 -5.26 -14.98
CA MET A 40 27.08 -5.76 -13.70
C MET A 40 26.45 -5.00 -12.50
N ARG A 41 26.06 -3.73 -12.66
CA ARG A 41 25.26 -3.04 -11.62
C ARG A 41 23.90 -3.70 -11.45
N TRP A 42 23.24 -3.95 -12.58
CA TRP A 42 21.90 -4.50 -12.59
C TRP A 42 21.87 -5.88 -11.94
N THR A 43 22.83 -6.74 -12.27
CA THR A 43 22.92 -8.07 -11.67
C THR A 43 23.19 -8.00 -10.17
N LEU A 44 24.15 -7.18 -9.71
CA LEU A 44 24.44 -7.09 -8.28
C LEU A 44 23.31 -6.43 -7.48
N VAL A 45 22.70 -5.34 -7.97
CA VAL A 45 21.56 -4.70 -7.30
C VAL A 45 20.40 -5.67 -7.17
N LEU A 46 20.03 -6.35 -8.25
CA LEU A 46 18.97 -7.38 -8.21
C LEU A 46 19.34 -8.54 -7.28
N LEU A 47 20.60 -8.97 -7.29
CA LEU A 47 21.11 -10.03 -6.41
C LEU A 47 20.96 -9.65 -4.93
N PHE A 48 21.41 -8.45 -4.52
CA PHE A 48 21.24 -7.99 -3.14
C PHE A 48 19.78 -7.73 -2.78
N MET A 49 18.97 -7.26 -3.73
CA MET A 49 17.54 -7.06 -3.54
C MET A 49 16.83 -8.38 -3.23
N VAL A 50 17.08 -9.43 -4.02
CA VAL A 50 16.50 -10.76 -3.82
C VAL A 50 17.06 -11.43 -2.56
N LEU A 51 18.37 -11.34 -2.30
CA LEU A 51 18.98 -11.90 -1.10
C LEU A 51 18.40 -11.27 0.18
N LYS A 52 18.28 -9.94 0.22
CA LYS A 52 17.75 -9.22 1.37
C LYS A 52 16.27 -9.53 1.58
N ALA A 53 15.47 -9.45 0.51
CA ALA A 53 14.04 -9.77 0.58
C ALA A 53 13.81 -11.24 0.95
N GLY A 54 14.56 -12.16 0.36
CA GLY A 54 14.53 -13.59 0.67
C GLY A 54 14.90 -13.88 2.13
N PHE A 55 15.89 -13.18 2.68
CA PHE A 55 16.26 -13.32 4.10
C PHE A 55 15.17 -12.80 5.04
N ILE A 56 14.57 -11.65 4.72
CA ILE A 56 13.44 -11.10 5.48
C ILE A 56 12.26 -12.07 5.42
N VAL A 57 11.94 -12.61 4.24
CA VAL A 57 10.83 -13.55 4.07
C VAL A 57 11.08 -14.87 4.80
N ALA A 58 12.29 -15.44 4.69
CA ALA A 58 12.63 -16.70 5.33
C ALA A 58 12.58 -16.62 6.88
N ILE A 59 13.00 -15.50 7.46
CA ILE A 59 13.16 -15.35 8.91
C ILE A 59 12.01 -14.60 9.57
N PHE A 60 11.65 -13.41 9.07
CA PHE A 60 10.53 -12.64 9.63
C PHE A 60 9.17 -13.18 9.21
N MET A 61 9.08 -13.80 8.02
CA MET A 61 7.86 -14.48 7.57
C MET A 61 7.85 -15.98 7.82
N HIS A 62 8.92 -16.53 8.43
CA HIS A 62 9.00 -17.89 8.96
C HIS A 62 8.38 -18.97 8.04
N VAL A 63 8.92 -19.09 6.82
CA VAL A 63 8.43 -20.02 5.76
C VAL A 63 8.56 -21.50 6.14
N VAL A 64 9.09 -21.85 7.31
CA VAL A 64 9.33 -23.25 7.67
C VAL A 64 8.20 -23.88 8.50
N TRP A 65 7.17 -23.14 8.98
CA TRP A 65 6.24 -23.81 9.91
C TRP A 65 4.71 -23.57 9.86
N GLU A 66 4.16 -22.45 9.37
CA GLU A 66 2.78 -22.10 9.74
C GLU A 66 1.95 -21.55 8.58
N ARG A 67 0.98 -22.34 8.10
CA ARG A 67 -0.12 -21.94 7.19
C ARG A 67 -0.73 -20.55 7.46
N MET A 68 -0.74 -20.09 8.72
CA MET A 68 -1.29 -18.79 9.11
C MET A 68 -0.46 -17.59 8.61
N ALA A 69 0.87 -17.70 8.59
CA ALA A 69 1.74 -16.61 8.12
C ALA A 69 1.59 -16.38 6.61
N LEU A 70 1.42 -17.46 5.83
CA LEU A 70 1.14 -17.38 4.38
C LEU A 70 -0.22 -16.74 4.09
N VAL A 71 -1.26 -17.15 4.83
CA VAL A 71 -2.60 -16.56 4.68
C VAL A 71 -2.58 -15.08 5.04
N LEU A 72 -1.96 -14.67 6.15
CA LEU A 72 -1.92 -13.27 6.55
C LEU A 72 -1.05 -12.42 5.61
N THR A 73 0.02 -12.98 5.05
CA THR A 73 0.88 -12.28 4.08
C THR A 73 0.17 -12.03 2.75
N ILE A 74 -0.55 -13.03 2.24
CA ILE A 74 -1.22 -12.95 0.94
C ILE A 74 -2.55 -12.20 1.06
N LEU A 75 -3.31 -12.46 2.13
CA LEU A 75 -4.65 -11.93 2.32
C LEU A 75 -4.68 -10.64 3.15
N GLY A 76 -3.67 -10.39 4.00
CA GLY A 76 -3.59 -9.20 4.84
C GLY A 76 -3.58 -7.89 4.05
N PRO A 77 -2.68 -7.70 3.05
CA PRO A 77 -2.67 -6.48 2.26
C PRO A 77 -3.98 -6.26 1.49
N PRO A 78 -4.55 -7.26 0.77
CA PRO A 78 -5.87 -7.11 0.14
C PRO A 78 -6.99 -6.78 1.12
N VAL A 79 -7.06 -7.42 2.29
CA VAL A 79 -8.12 -7.17 3.28
C VAL A 79 -8.00 -5.77 3.87
N ALA A 80 -6.79 -5.31 4.20
CA ALA A 80 -6.57 -3.94 4.68
C ALA A 80 -7.00 -2.90 3.63
N LEU A 81 -6.68 -3.14 2.35
CA LEU A 81 -7.10 -2.28 1.25
C LEU A 81 -8.63 -2.26 1.09
N LEU A 82 -9.27 -3.43 1.11
CA LEU A 82 -10.73 -3.54 1.02
C LEU A 82 -11.43 -2.82 2.17
N LEU A 83 -10.89 -2.96 3.39
CA LEU A 83 -11.41 -2.26 4.57
C LEU A 83 -11.28 -0.74 4.42
N LEU A 84 -10.13 -0.26 3.93
CA LEU A 84 -9.89 1.17 3.71
C LEU A 84 -10.83 1.74 2.63
N ILE A 85 -11.02 1.00 1.53
CA ILE A 85 -11.98 1.36 0.47
C ILE A 85 -13.41 1.41 1.03
N GLY A 86 -13.79 0.42 1.86
CA GLY A 86 -15.10 0.37 2.51
C GLY A 86 -15.34 1.60 3.39
N LEU A 87 -14.39 1.96 4.26
CA LEU A 87 -14.47 3.15 5.10
C LEU A 87 -14.58 4.44 4.27
N MET A 88 -13.75 4.59 3.23
CA MET A 88 -13.81 5.75 2.34
C MET A 88 -15.13 5.85 1.57
N THR A 89 -15.73 4.72 1.19
CA THR A 89 -17.04 4.70 0.53
C THR A 89 -18.14 5.17 1.48
N ILE A 90 -18.11 4.71 2.74
CA ILE A 90 -19.09 5.10 3.76
C ILE A 90 -18.99 6.61 4.01
N GLU A 91 -17.79 7.11 4.32
CA GLU A 91 -17.54 8.54 4.54
C GLU A 91 -17.92 9.39 3.32
N GLY A 92 -17.58 8.95 2.11
CA GLY A 92 -17.96 9.63 0.86
C GLY A 92 -19.47 9.81 0.72
N ASN A 93 -20.25 8.76 1.04
CA ASN A 93 -21.72 8.82 1.01
C ASN A 93 -22.29 9.74 2.10
N TYR A 94 -21.72 9.73 3.31
CA TYR A 94 -22.13 10.64 4.40
C TYR A 94 -21.88 12.10 4.04
N VAL A 95 -20.70 12.41 3.48
CA VAL A 95 -20.36 13.77 3.03
C VAL A 95 -21.27 14.22 1.88
N ALA A 96 -21.53 13.35 0.90
CA ALA A 96 -22.45 13.65 -0.20
C ALA A 96 -23.87 13.91 0.31
N GLY A 97 -24.40 13.05 1.19
CA GLY A 97 -25.72 13.22 1.80
C GLY A 97 -25.86 14.55 2.55
N THR A 98 -24.84 14.92 3.32
CA THR A 98 -24.80 16.19 4.07
C THR A 98 -24.85 17.40 3.14
N ARG A 99 -24.17 17.35 1.98
CA ARG A 99 -24.22 18.43 0.98
C ARG A 99 -25.61 18.61 0.39
N TYR A 100 -26.30 17.51 0.08
CA TYR A 100 -27.67 17.58 -0.45
C TYR A 100 -28.65 18.13 0.60
N GLN A 101 -28.53 17.67 1.85
CA GLN A 101 -29.47 18.05 2.92
C GLN A 101 -29.28 19.48 3.44
N TYR A 102 -28.03 19.97 3.51
CA TYR A 102 -27.74 21.25 4.17
C TYR A 102 -27.18 22.33 3.24
N MET A 103 -26.56 21.96 2.11
CA MET A 103 -25.93 22.92 1.19
C MET A 103 -26.75 23.15 -0.09
N GLY A 104 -27.94 22.56 -0.20
CA GLY A 104 -28.88 22.80 -1.31
C GLY A 104 -28.39 22.30 -2.68
N HIS A 105 -27.41 21.40 -2.72
CA HIS A 105 -27.06 20.71 -3.97
C HIS A 105 -28.22 19.79 -4.38
N ASP A 106 -28.52 19.75 -5.67
CA ASP A 106 -29.46 18.78 -6.23
C ASP A 106 -28.71 17.48 -6.57
N ARG A 107 -29.29 16.33 -6.19
CA ARG A 107 -28.74 15.00 -6.49
C ARG A 107 -28.75 14.69 -7.98
N ASP A 108 -29.73 15.26 -8.67
CA ASP A 108 -30.01 14.99 -10.08
C ASP A 108 -29.65 16.21 -10.94
N ALA A 109 -28.77 17.09 -10.44
CA ALA A 109 -28.30 18.27 -11.16
C ALA A 109 -27.67 17.88 -12.51
N VAL A 110 -28.43 18.10 -13.59
CA VAL A 110 -27.93 18.04 -14.96
C VAL A 110 -27.07 19.27 -15.20
N ALA A 111 -25.89 19.09 -15.78
CA ALA A 111 -25.04 20.21 -16.16
C ALA A 111 -25.80 21.08 -17.16
N LEU A 112 -26.02 22.36 -16.81
CA LEU A 112 -26.71 23.33 -17.68
C LEU A 112 -26.00 23.40 -19.04
N GLY A 113 -26.75 23.15 -20.11
CA GLY A 113 -26.28 23.33 -21.47
C GLY A 113 -26.24 24.80 -21.86
N PRO A 114 -25.56 25.16 -22.97
CA PRO A 114 -25.59 26.52 -23.52
C PRO A 114 -27.02 27.00 -23.83
N ASP A 115 -27.92 26.08 -24.16
CA ASP A 115 -29.32 26.38 -24.48
C ASP A 115 -30.17 26.73 -23.24
N ASP A 116 -29.79 26.24 -22.05
CA ASP A 116 -30.51 26.50 -20.78
C ASP A 116 -30.13 27.87 -20.16
N LEU A 117 -29.10 28.53 -20.69
CA LEU A 117 -28.61 29.84 -20.25
C LEU A 117 -29.35 31.01 -20.90
N HIS A 118 -30.08 30.76 -21.99
CA HIS A 118 -30.87 31.77 -22.68
C HIS A 118 -32.30 31.77 -22.14
N GLY A 119 -32.51 32.50 -21.04
CA GLY A 119 -33.85 32.76 -20.51
C GLY A 119 -34.77 33.35 -21.59
N GLU A 120 -36.00 32.86 -21.65
CA GLU A 120 -37.03 33.40 -22.53
C GLU A 120 -37.20 34.91 -22.31
N GLU A 121 -36.74 35.73 -23.26
CA GLU A 121 -37.12 37.14 -23.32
C GLU A 121 -38.60 37.20 -23.68
N HIS A 122 -39.45 37.36 -22.66
CA HIS A 122 -40.85 37.76 -22.80
C HIS A 122 -40.92 39.13 -23.49
N GLY A 123 -41.05 39.13 -24.82
CA GLY A 123 -41.46 40.28 -25.60
C GLY A 123 -42.94 40.56 -25.37
N GLU A 124 -43.25 41.44 -24.41
CA GLU A 124 -44.55 42.08 -24.33
C GLU A 124 -44.62 43.14 -25.44
N ALA A 125 -45.17 42.75 -26.59
CA ALA A 125 -45.44 43.64 -27.70
C ALA A 125 -46.92 43.55 -28.10
N VAL A 126 -47.60 44.68 -27.92
CA VAL A 126 -48.78 45.17 -28.62
C VAL A 126 -50.17 44.70 -28.11
N GLU A 127 -50.78 45.56 -27.28
CA GLU A 127 -52.20 45.91 -27.46
C GLU A 127 -52.31 47.45 -27.56
N HIS A 128 -52.75 47.92 -28.73
CA HIS A 128 -53.22 49.28 -28.99
C HIS A 128 -54.55 49.18 -29.74
#